data_AF-A0A3D9SWD6-F1
#
_entry.id   AF-A0A3D9SWD6-F1
#
_cell.length_a   1.000
_cell.length_b   1.000
_cell.length_c   1.000
_cell.angle_alpha   90.00
_cell.angle_beta   90.00
_cell.angle_gamma   90.00
#
_symmetry.space_group_name_H-M   'P 1'
#
loop_
_entity.id
_entity.type
_entity.pdbx_description
1 polymer ?
#
loop_
_entity_poly.entity_id
_entity_poly.type
_entity_poly.pdbx_seq_one_letter_code
_entity_poly.pdbx_strand_id
1 'polypeptide(L)'
;MAMIELPPPPRIPPRPRSGMRSKPEPRPLPRSLVPLPDETIPGYLLRLSHRLDQSPAILARATGLANASGLLPNKPLLRLTDAALRQFAFICRLTEIEARAMPLGSLGHRYIPLDLKFQSGRAYNWTGLRSSSGIPYVRWILTRDARFCPSCLAGNSDPIQLAHGGAWKRTWRIPFVFACPDHECLLSNRCPQCDNTLPGGVGLVHRPGEVLHPAQCRSSDPDADRDSRNSRPCCGFRLDSTPAQIIDPSLREGLLALQRRLLNILLADSPDLPIVFGRPGEPERYLADLRLLMILITQTWPLARNLDRPALMNELMDQHVETCNPRTQMTAPGSDKPERRPLSDIPPSGVLACATVIAIADQLLQHPDHTRIEELIFTMTSAAQRTPATELVRRNLPFCSAAFKDGYSAHWTALKATRRPRGKPTRPAKPEERGGAGFTDALRQNVAMTAVPTWQDLVEAGWREVREDGRVREELIDAAYAEPRLRQLFPWTGMGELHFSRCTGKRWTWDIPYIQPTANGGYWISGPLRIQSVGPAWTADEAISMILEHLPPGCGPAFVGTPEELAAHEAANATYRPAAKE
;
A
#
# COMPACT_ATOMS: atom_id res chain seq x y z
N MET A 1 -56.54 68.25 12.09
CA MET A 1 -57.17 66.97 12.45
C MET A 1 -56.22 65.86 12.03
N ALA A 2 -55.83 65.00 12.97
CA ALA A 2 -54.71 64.07 12.86
C ALA A 2 -54.92 63.02 11.75
N MET A 3 -53.88 62.80 10.93
CA MET A 3 -53.80 61.64 10.04
C MET A 3 -53.38 60.42 10.87
N ILE A 4 -54.25 59.41 10.91
CA ILE A 4 -53.93 58.09 11.47
C ILE A 4 -53.45 57.23 10.30
N GLU A 5 -52.14 56.95 10.23
CA GLU A 5 -51.59 55.95 9.32
C GLU A 5 -51.97 54.54 9.80
N LEU A 6 -52.63 53.77 8.94
CA LEU A 6 -52.87 52.35 9.15
C LEU A 6 -51.59 51.55 8.85
N PRO A 7 -51.22 50.55 9.68
CA PRO A 7 -50.05 49.73 9.42
C PRO A 7 -50.27 48.81 8.20
N PRO A 8 -49.21 48.49 7.43
CA PRO A 8 -49.31 47.63 6.26
C PRO A 8 -49.67 46.18 6.65
N PRO A 9 -50.36 45.43 5.78
CA PRO A 9 -50.75 44.05 6.07
C PRO A 9 -49.52 43.14 6.21
N PRO A 10 -49.59 42.09 7.04
CA PRO A 10 -48.48 41.18 7.26
C PRO A 10 -48.13 40.45 5.95
N ARG A 11 -46.82 40.39 5.65
CA ARG A 11 -46.31 39.65 4.50
C ARG A 11 -46.60 38.15 4.67
N ILE A 12 -47.38 37.59 3.76
CA ILE A 12 -47.58 36.15 3.65
C ILE A 12 -46.22 35.53 3.31
N PRO A 13 -45.72 34.54 4.08
CA PRO A 13 -44.46 33.89 3.75
C PRO A 13 -44.57 33.18 2.40
N PRO A 14 -43.52 33.18 1.56
CA PRO A 14 -43.56 32.49 0.28
C PRO A 14 -43.85 31.00 0.50
N ARG A 15 -44.78 30.43 -0.27
CA ARG A 15 -45.04 28.98 -0.28
C ARG A 15 -43.69 28.25 -0.49
N PRO A 16 -43.40 27.19 0.29
CA PRO A 16 -42.19 26.41 0.07
C PRO A 16 -42.21 25.87 -1.37
N ARG A 17 -41.09 26.08 -2.09
CA ARG A 17 -40.89 25.55 -3.43
C ARG A 17 -41.18 24.04 -3.42
N SER A 18 -42.18 23.61 -4.20
CA SER A 18 -42.42 22.20 -4.48
C SER A 18 -41.19 21.62 -5.18
N GLY A 19 -40.39 20.82 -4.48
CA GLY A 19 -39.26 20.14 -5.13
C GLY A 19 -38.16 19.55 -4.25
N MET A 20 -38.07 19.85 -2.96
CA MET A 20 -37.21 19.06 -2.04
C MET A 20 -38.06 17.98 -1.39
N ARG A 21 -38.19 16.82 -2.05
CA ARG A 21 -38.49 15.60 -1.29
C ARG A 21 -37.34 15.44 -0.29
N SER A 22 -37.62 15.61 1.00
CA SER A 22 -36.71 15.17 2.05
C SER A 22 -36.27 13.74 1.72
N LYS A 23 -34.96 13.47 1.76
CA LYS A 23 -34.48 12.09 1.61
C LYS A 23 -35.26 11.27 2.64
N PRO A 24 -35.99 10.22 2.23
CA PRO A 24 -36.69 9.38 3.19
C PRO A 24 -35.68 8.94 4.23
N GLU A 25 -36.03 9.09 5.50
CA GLU A 25 -35.15 8.67 6.58
C GLU A 25 -34.78 7.21 6.39
N PRO A 26 -33.50 6.84 6.60
CA PRO A 26 -33.06 5.47 6.46
C PRO A 26 -33.91 4.59 7.38
N ARG A 27 -34.54 3.54 6.82
CA ARG A 27 -35.30 2.55 7.60
C ARG A 27 -34.55 1.22 7.61
N PRO A 28 -34.51 0.51 8.75
CA PRO A 28 -33.94 -0.83 8.81
C PRO A 28 -34.60 -1.78 7.82
N LEU A 29 -33.81 -2.70 7.25
CA LEU A 29 -34.33 -3.73 6.36
C LEU A 29 -35.36 -4.61 7.09
N PRO A 30 -36.40 -5.11 6.39
CA PRO A 30 -37.43 -5.94 7.03
C PRO A 30 -36.87 -7.29 7.52
N ARG A 31 -35.84 -7.82 6.85
CA ARG A 31 -35.11 -9.02 7.24
C ARG A 31 -33.61 -8.77 7.12
N SER A 32 -32.84 -9.44 7.98
CA SER A 32 -31.39 -9.40 7.95
C SER A 32 -30.79 -10.79 8.17
N LEU A 33 -29.47 -10.85 8.39
CA LEU A 33 -28.68 -12.03 8.69
C LEU A 33 -27.82 -11.78 9.93
N VAL A 34 -27.50 -12.86 10.64
CA VAL A 34 -26.39 -12.85 11.60
C VAL A 34 -25.09 -13.04 10.80
N PRO A 35 -24.08 -12.17 10.95
CA PRO A 35 -22.78 -12.36 10.31
C PRO A 35 -22.16 -13.69 10.75
N LEU A 36 -21.60 -14.43 9.79
CA LEU A 36 -20.90 -15.68 10.11
C LEU A 36 -19.50 -15.38 10.68
N PRO A 37 -18.91 -16.34 11.42
CA PRO A 37 -17.54 -16.21 11.90
C PRO A 37 -16.57 -15.88 10.78
N ASP A 38 -15.74 -14.86 11.01
CA ASP A 38 -14.77 -14.34 10.06
C ASP A 38 -15.35 -13.81 8.73
N GLU A 39 -16.65 -13.53 8.63
CA GLU A 39 -17.27 -13.09 7.38
C GLU A 39 -16.84 -11.68 6.94
N THR A 40 -16.65 -11.50 5.64
CA THR A 40 -16.37 -10.20 5.00
C THR A 40 -17.65 -9.43 4.71
N ILE A 41 -17.57 -8.09 4.67
CA ILE A 41 -18.67 -7.23 4.19
C ILE A 41 -19.21 -7.67 2.81
N PRO A 42 -18.39 -7.91 1.77
CA PRO A 42 -18.92 -8.41 0.51
C PRO A 42 -19.61 -9.78 0.64
N GLY A 43 -19.07 -10.71 1.43
CA GLY A 43 -19.73 -12.00 1.69
C GLY A 43 -21.12 -11.85 2.30
N TYR A 44 -21.20 -11.06 3.38
CA TYR A 44 -22.44 -10.74 4.07
C TYR A 44 -23.44 -10.07 3.12
N LEU A 45 -22.99 -9.08 2.36
CA LEU A 45 -23.82 -8.34 1.40
C LEU A 45 -24.39 -9.28 0.32
N LEU A 46 -23.59 -10.22 -0.21
CA LEU A 46 -24.06 -11.20 -1.19
C LEU A 46 -25.14 -12.11 -0.60
N ARG A 47 -24.95 -12.61 0.63
CA ARG A 47 -25.93 -13.46 1.32
C ARG A 47 -27.22 -12.71 1.62
N LEU A 48 -27.10 -11.47 2.09
CA LEU A 48 -28.25 -10.62 2.36
C LEU A 48 -29.02 -10.26 1.08
N SER A 49 -28.30 -9.98 -0.01
CA SER A 49 -28.87 -9.76 -1.35
C SER A 49 -29.68 -10.94 -1.82
N HIS A 50 -29.12 -12.14 -1.74
CA HIS A 50 -29.82 -13.36 -2.12
C HIS A 50 -31.04 -13.63 -1.24
N ARG A 51 -30.94 -13.41 0.08
CA ARG A 51 -32.06 -13.57 1.01
C ARG A 51 -33.23 -12.62 0.74
N LEU A 52 -32.93 -11.39 0.31
CA LEU A 52 -33.93 -10.35 0.07
C LEU A 52 -34.40 -10.30 -1.38
N ASP A 53 -33.82 -11.13 -2.26
CA ASP A 53 -34.02 -11.06 -3.72
C ASP A 53 -33.79 -9.64 -4.25
N GLN A 54 -32.67 -9.04 -3.82
CA GLN A 54 -32.26 -7.67 -4.18
C GLN A 54 -30.81 -7.63 -4.62
N SER A 55 -30.51 -6.82 -5.64
CA SER A 55 -29.13 -6.72 -6.13
C SER A 55 -28.19 -6.11 -5.08
N PRO A 56 -26.92 -6.55 -5.01
CA PRO A 56 -25.92 -5.96 -4.12
C PRO A 56 -25.79 -4.45 -4.24
N ALA A 57 -26.02 -3.89 -5.44
CA ALA A 57 -25.98 -2.46 -5.69
C ALA A 57 -27.10 -1.70 -4.95
N ILE A 58 -28.31 -2.27 -4.89
CA ILE A 58 -29.43 -1.66 -4.15
C ILE A 58 -29.13 -1.66 -2.66
N LEU A 59 -28.72 -2.81 -2.12
CA LEU A 59 -28.42 -2.93 -0.69
C LEU A 59 -27.23 -2.06 -0.30
N ALA A 60 -26.16 -2.03 -1.08
CA ALA A 60 -24.99 -1.19 -0.80
C ALA A 60 -25.34 0.30 -0.76
N ARG A 61 -26.29 0.77 -1.59
CA ARG A 61 -26.79 2.15 -1.51
C ARG A 61 -27.57 2.39 -0.22
N ALA A 62 -28.46 1.48 0.15
CA ALA A 62 -29.26 1.60 1.36
C ALA A 62 -28.38 1.62 2.63
N THR A 63 -27.35 0.77 2.66
CA THR A 63 -26.47 0.60 3.82
C THR A 63 -25.31 1.59 3.89
N GLY A 64 -25.19 2.52 2.94
CA GLY A 64 -24.10 3.51 2.92
C GLY A 64 -22.73 2.97 2.49
N LEU A 65 -22.69 1.80 1.84
CA LEU A 65 -21.47 1.19 1.29
C LEU A 65 -21.14 1.71 -0.12
N ALA A 66 -22.14 2.20 -0.87
CA ALA A 66 -21.94 2.85 -2.15
C ALA A 66 -21.57 4.33 -1.97
N ASN A 67 -20.81 4.89 -2.91
CA ASN A 67 -20.52 6.32 -2.93
C ASN A 67 -21.71 7.13 -3.50
N ALA A 68 -21.57 8.45 -3.56
CA ALA A 68 -22.61 9.35 -4.09
C ALA A 68 -23.00 9.06 -5.55
N SER A 69 -22.09 8.50 -6.36
CA SER A 69 -22.37 8.09 -7.75
C SER A 69 -22.94 6.67 -7.87
N GLY A 70 -23.21 5.98 -6.76
CA GLY A 70 -23.77 4.62 -6.74
C GLY A 70 -22.76 3.52 -7.05
N LEU A 71 -21.48 3.85 -7.19
CA LEU A 71 -20.39 2.87 -7.33
C LEU A 71 -20.05 2.24 -5.98
N LEU A 72 -19.61 0.98 -6.00
CA LEU A 72 -19.20 0.23 -4.81
C LEU A 72 -17.65 0.25 -4.69
N PRO A 73 -17.06 1.24 -3.98
CA PRO A 73 -15.61 1.31 -3.82
C PRO A 73 -15.09 0.10 -3.03
N ASN A 74 -13.80 -0.23 -3.18
CA ASN A 74 -13.16 -1.28 -2.36
C ASN A 74 -12.94 -0.87 -0.90
N LYS A 75 -13.02 0.43 -0.56
CA LYS A 75 -12.66 0.95 0.77
C LYS A 75 -13.40 0.23 1.92
N PRO A 76 -14.71 -0.07 1.82
CA PRO A 76 -15.43 -0.83 2.83
C PRO A 76 -14.88 -2.22 3.11
N LEU A 77 -14.18 -2.86 2.16
CA LEU A 77 -13.48 -4.12 2.41
C LEU A 77 -12.44 -3.95 3.51
N LEU A 78 -11.71 -2.82 3.51
CA LEU A 78 -10.68 -2.55 4.51
C LEU A 78 -11.24 -1.88 5.76
N ARG A 79 -12.07 -0.85 5.59
CA ARG A 79 -12.58 -0.04 6.70
C ARG A 79 -13.88 0.69 6.36
N LEU A 80 -14.71 0.88 7.36
CA LEU A 80 -15.85 1.78 7.33
C LEU A 80 -15.51 3.08 8.08
N THR A 81 -16.06 4.21 7.63
CA THR A 81 -16.09 5.42 8.45
C THR A 81 -17.12 5.23 9.57
N ASP A 82 -17.03 5.98 10.67
CA ASP A 82 -18.00 5.82 11.77
C ASP A 82 -19.45 6.07 11.30
N ALA A 83 -19.66 7.05 10.41
CA ALA A 83 -20.96 7.30 9.82
C ALA A 83 -21.47 6.10 8.98
N ALA A 84 -20.61 5.55 8.11
CA ALA A 84 -20.96 4.39 7.28
C ALA A 84 -21.16 3.13 8.13
N LEU A 85 -20.38 2.95 9.20
CA LEU A 85 -20.52 1.85 10.14
C LEU A 85 -21.86 1.90 10.85
N ARG A 86 -22.23 3.05 11.44
CA ARG A 86 -23.51 3.23 12.13
C ARG A 86 -24.69 3.02 11.19
N GLN A 87 -24.62 3.57 9.97
CA GLN A 87 -25.65 3.37 8.97
C GLN A 87 -25.76 1.89 8.56
N PHE A 88 -24.63 1.25 8.26
CA PHE A 88 -24.62 -0.17 7.88
C PHE A 88 -25.17 -1.05 9.01
N ALA A 89 -24.73 -0.83 10.25
CA ALA A 89 -25.21 -1.55 11.43
C ALA A 89 -26.73 -1.35 11.61
N PHE A 90 -27.20 -0.12 11.59
CA PHE A 90 -28.62 0.21 11.74
C PHE A 90 -29.49 -0.41 10.65
N ILE A 91 -29.12 -0.23 9.38
CA ILE A 91 -29.90 -0.75 8.23
C ILE A 91 -29.95 -2.28 8.23
N CYS A 92 -28.82 -2.92 8.55
CA CYS A 92 -28.70 -4.37 8.62
C CYS A 92 -29.13 -4.96 9.98
N ARG A 93 -29.66 -4.16 10.92
CA ARG A 93 -30.02 -4.62 12.28
C ARG A 93 -28.89 -5.36 13.01
N LEU A 94 -27.67 -4.90 12.81
CA LEU A 94 -26.48 -5.40 13.49
C LEU A 94 -26.11 -4.47 14.63
N THR A 95 -25.42 -5.02 15.63
CA THR A 95 -24.66 -4.21 16.58
C THR A 95 -23.46 -3.55 15.88
N GLU A 96 -22.97 -2.44 16.43
CA GLU A 96 -21.73 -1.84 15.94
C GLU A 96 -20.52 -2.78 16.08
N ILE A 97 -20.53 -3.69 17.07
CA ILE A 97 -19.47 -4.67 17.29
C ILE A 97 -19.42 -5.67 16.12
N GLU A 98 -20.56 -6.25 15.76
CA GLU A 98 -20.68 -7.16 14.61
C GLU A 98 -20.28 -6.45 13.30
N ALA A 99 -20.77 -5.23 13.09
CA ALA A 99 -20.43 -4.44 11.90
C ALA A 99 -18.93 -4.10 11.83
N ARG A 100 -18.28 -3.84 12.96
CA ARG A 100 -16.85 -3.47 13.04
C ARG A 100 -15.94 -4.69 12.89
N ALA A 101 -16.43 -5.90 13.13
CA ALA A 101 -15.66 -7.13 12.96
C ALA A 101 -15.43 -7.51 11.49
N MET A 102 -16.35 -7.17 10.58
CA MET A 102 -16.34 -7.64 9.18
C MET A 102 -15.33 -6.99 8.20
N PRO A 103 -14.94 -5.70 8.33
CA PRO A 103 -13.85 -5.14 7.53
C PRO A 103 -12.51 -5.82 7.84
N LEU A 104 -11.59 -5.89 6.87
CA LEU A 104 -10.26 -6.46 7.10
C LEU A 104 -9.45 -5.69 8.16
N GLY A 105 -9.67 -4.39 8.30
CA GLY A 105 -8.96 -3.55 9.26
C GLY A 105 -9.12 -3.96 10.73
N SER A 106 -10.11 -4.79 11.07
CA SER A 106 -10.23 -5.37 12.42
C SER A 106 -9.16 -6.44 12.72
N LEU A 107 -8.38 -6.87 11.72
CA LEU A 107 -7.16 -7.68 11.88
C LEU A 107 -5.90 -6.82 11.99
N GLY A 108 -6.02 -5.49 11.95
CA GLY A 108 -4.89 -4.57 11.81
C GLY A 108 -3.85 -4.69 12.92
N HIS A 109 -4.26 -4.95 14.17
CA HIS A 109 -3.34 -5.07 15.30
C HIS A 109 -2.41 -6.29 15.21
N ARG A 110 -2.77 -7.32 14.43
CA ARG A 110 -1.94 -8.53 14.23
C ARG A 110 -1.40 -8.68 12.82
N TYR A 111 -1.86 -7.84 11.90
CA TYR A 111 -1.35 -7.81 10.54
C TYR A 111 -1.07 -6.37 10.12
N ILE A 112 0.19 -5.96 10.29
CA ILE A 112 0.70 -4.61 10.01
C ILE A 112 0.22 -4.05 8.65
N PRO A 113 0.16 -4.81 7.53
CA PRO A 113 -0.41 -4.27 6.29
C PRO A 113 -1.83 -3.68 6.43
N LEU A 114 -2.62 -4.19 7.37
CA LEU A 114 -3.98 -3.75 7.71
C LEU A 114 -4.03 -2.75 8.87
N ASP A 115 -2.93 -2.45 9.57
CA ASP A 115 -2.92 -1.46 10.65
C ASP A 115 -3.06 -0.05 10.08
N LEU A 116 -4.27 0.50 10.23
CA LEU A 116 -4.65 1.82 9.74
C LEU A 116 -3.96 2.98 10.48
N LYS A 117 -3.39 2.76 11.67
CA LYS A 117 -2.64 3.79 12.40
C LYS A 117 -1.27 4.06 11.75
N PHE A 118 -0.69 3.06 11.08
CA PHE A 118 0.46 3.25 10.20
C PHE A 118 0.07 3.86 8.83
N GLN A 119 -1.23 3.96 8.53
CA GLN A 119 -1.77 4.50 7.28
C GLN A 119 -2.15 5.99 7.35
N SER A 120 -2.11 6.62 8.54
CA SER A 120 -2.42 8.04 8.74
C SER A 120 -1.19 8.98 8.67
N GLY A 121 0.03 8.44 8.65
CA GLY A 121 1.16 9.17 8.04
C GLY A 121 0.89 9.36 6.54
N ARG A 122 1.52 10.33 5.87
CA ARG A 122 1.35 10.68 4.43
C ARG A 122 1.66 9.54 3.40
N ALA A 123 1.56 8.28 3.81
CA ALA A 123 2.00 7.06 3.18
C ALA A 123 0.88 6.29 2.42
N TYR A 124 -0.37 6.74 2.43
CA TYR A 124 -1.46 5.95 1.84
C TYR A 124 -2.42 6.81 1.00
N ASN A 125 -1.98 7.19 -0.21
CA ASN A 125 -2.89 7.70 -1.23
C ASN A 125 -3.65 6.52 -1.85
N TRP A 126 -4.92 6.40 -1.47
CA TRP A 126 -5.83 5.30 -1.81
C TRP A 126 -6.46 5.42 -3.21
N THR A 127 -5.75 6.01 -4.17
CA THR A 127 -6.23 6.18 -5.55
C THR A 127 -5.10 5.89 -6.54
N GLY A 128 -5.23 4.80 -7.29
CA GLY A 128 -4.57 4.66 -8.57
C GLY A 128 -3.43 3.64 -8.60
N LEU A 129 -3.64 2.60 -9.42
CA LEU A 129 -2.60 1.83 -10.06
C LEU A 129 -1.63 2.77 -10.79
N ARG A 130 -0.58 3.17 -10.09
CA ARG A 130 0.77 3.57 -10.55
C ARG A 130 1.34 4.47 -9.47
N SER A 131 2.24 3.93 -8.64
CA SER A 131 3.11 4.77 -7.83
C SER A 131 4.52 4.24 -7.92
N SER A 132 5.35 5.04 -8.58
CA SER A 132 6.81 5.02 -8.62
C SER A 132 7.43 5.38 -7.25
N SER A 133 6.61 5.48 -6.20
CA SER A 133 6.95 5.90 -4.84
C SER A 133 6.58 4.85 -3.79
N GLY A 134 7.28 3.72 -3.83
CA GLY A 134 7.99 3.19 -2.65
C GLY A 134 7.26 2.87 -1.34
N ILE A 135 5.95 2.53 -1.31
CA ILE A 135 5.31 2.02 -0.08
C ILE A 135 4.78 0.59 -0.31
N PRO A 136 5.41 -0.44 0.30
CA PRO A 136 5.34 -1.81 -0.21
C PRO A 136 4.29 -2.73 0.44
N TYR A 137 3.48 -2.29 1.41
CA TYR A 137 2.62 -3.20 2.22
C TYR A 137 1.24 -3.52 1.63
N VAL A 138 0.64 -2.66 0.79
CA VAL A 138 -0.72 -2.88 0.23
C VAL A 138 -0.81 -4.12 -0.68
N ARG A 139 0.32 -4.51 -1.28
CA ARG A 139 0.44 -5.64 -2.20
C ARG A 139 0.27 -7.00 -1.52
N TRP A 140 0.37 -7.04 -0.19
CA TRP A 140 0.18 -8.23 0.63
C TRP A 140 -1.24 -8.33 1.19
N ILE A 141 -2.19 -7.63 0.58
CA ILE A 141 -3.63 -7.82 0.80
C ILE A 141 -4.26 -8.11 -0.54
N LEU A 142 -5.02 -9.20 -0.62
CA LEU A 142 -5.76 -9.59 -1.82
C LEU A 142 -7.02 -8.69 -1.93
N THR A 143 -6.82 -7.42 -2.28
CA THR A 143 -7.93 -6.45 -2.39
C THR A 143 -8.77 -6.67 -3.65
N ARG A 144 -8.20 -7.36 -4.65
CA ARG A 144 -8.82 -7.68 -5.93
C ARG A 144 -9.07 -9.16 -6.13
N ASP A 145 -8.41 -9.99 -5.33
CA ASP A 145 -8.53 -11.44 -5.38
C ASP A 145 -9.10 -11.96 -4.06
N ALA A 146 -9.72 -13.12 -4.08
CA ALA A 146 -10.18 -13.84 -2.90
C ALA A 146 -9.88 -15.31 -3.10
N ARG A 147 -9.35 -15.93 -2.05
CA ARG A 147 -9.29 -17.38 -1.96
C ARG A 147 -10.61 -17.90 -1.38
N PHE A 148 -10.91 -19.17 -1.60
CA PHE A 148 -12.09 -19.81 -1.04
C PHE A 148 -11.90 -21.32 -0.86
N CYS A 149 -12.67 -21.88 0.06
CA CYS A 149 -12.87 -23.32 0.20
C CYS A 149 -14.30 -23.65 -0.26
N PRO A 150 -14.50 -24.57 -1.22
CA PRO A 150 -15.83 -24.95 -1.69
C PRO A 150 -16.76 -25.38 -0.55
N SER A 151 -16.28 -26.23 0.36
CA SER A 151 -17.06 -26.74 1.50
C SER A 151 -17.44 -25.65 2.49
N CYS A 152 -16.55 -24.69 2.79
CA CYS A 152 -16.92 -23.52 3.61
C CYS A 152 -17.95 -22.62 2.92
N LEU A 153 -17.91 -22.49 1.59
CA LEU A 153 -18.90 -21.71 0.84
C LEU A 153 -20.25 -22.42 0.72
N ALA A 154 -20.27 -23.75 0.69
CA ALA A 154 -21.51 -24.53 0.75
C ALA A 154 -22.27 -24.28 2.07
N GLY A 155 -21.54 -23.92 3.12
CA GLY A 155 -22.08 -23.72 4.45
C GLY A 155 -22.17 -25.04 5.22
N ASN A 156 -22.67 -24.94 6.46
CA ASN A 156 -22.97 -26.10 7.28
C ASN A 156 -24.44 -26.53 7.11
N SER A 157 -24.92 -27.42 7.99
CA SER A 157 -26.30 -27.90 8.00
C SER A 157 -27.34 -26.88 8.49
N ASP A 158 -26.95 -25.64 8.80
CA ASP A 158 -27.89 -24.59 9.19
C ASP A 158 -28.77 -24.17 7.99
N PRO A 159 -30.11 -24.04 8.15
CA PRO A 159 -31.00 -23.71 7.04
C PRO A 159 -30.67 -22.40 6.31
N ILE A 160 -30.16 -21.39 7.03
CA ILE A 160 -29.78 -20.10 6.44
C ILE A 160 -28.52 -20.27 5.59
N GLN A 161 -27.56 -21.07 6.03
CA GLN A 161 -26.35 -21.36 5.26
C GLN A 161 -26.63 -22.29 4.08
N LEU A 162 -27.51 -23.29 4.21
CA LEU A 162 -27.93 -24.12 3.08
C LEU A 162 -28.63 -23.30 2.00
N ALA A 163 -29.47 -22.34 2.39
CA ALA A 163 -30.24 -21.53 1.45
C ALA A 163 -29.44 -20.37 0.84
N HIS A 164 -28.43 -19.84 1.55
CA HIS A 164 -27.74 -18.61 1.15
C HIS A 164 -26.22 -18.77 1.09
N GLY A 165 -25.68 -19.96 1.28
CA GLY A 165 -24.24 -20.22 1.35
C GLY A 165 -23.60 -19.83 2.69
N GLY A 166 -22.41 -20.38 2.89
CA GLY A 166 -21.52 -20.10 4.02
C GLY A 166 -20.69 -18.83 3.84
N ALA A 167 -19.70 -18.67 4.72
CA ALA A 167 -18.95 -17.42 4.86
C ALA A 167 -17.88 -17.24 3.79
N TRP A 168 -17.82 -16.04 3.20
CA TRP A 168 -16.60 -15.53 2.57
C TRP A 168 -15.69 -14.94 3.66
N LYS A 169 -14.67 -15.71 4.06
CA LYS A 169 -13.80 -15.37 5.19
C LYS A 169 -12.88 -14.17 4.91
N ARG A 170 -12.64 -13.32 5.91
CA ARG A 170 -11.72 -12.16 5.85
C ARG A 170 -10.29 -12.62 5.69
N THR A 171 -9.91 -13.66 6.41
CA THR A 171 -8.58 -14.28 6.36
C THR A 171 -8.21 -14.76 4.96
N TRP A 172 -9.17 -15.14 4.12
CA TRP A 172 -8.92 -15.53 2.72
C TRP A 172 -8.48 -14.36 1.81
N ARG A 173 -8.50 -13.12 2.32
CA ARG A 173 -7.91 -11.94 1.67
C ARG A 173 -6.44 -11.73 2.04
N ILE A 174 -5.85 -12.61 2.86
CA ILE A 174 -4.46 -12.54 3.32
C ILE A 174 -3.65 -13.64 2.61
N PRO A 175 -2.55 -13.32 1.91
CA PRO A 175 -1.74 -14.30 1.19
C PRO A 175 -1.17 -15.43 2.04
N PHE A 176 -1.00 -15.20 3.35
CA PHE A 176 -0.54 -16.21 4.32
C PHE A 176 -1.60 -17.27 4.65
N VAL A 177 -2.82 -17.14 4.12
CA VAL A 177 -3.90 -18.10 4.29
C VAL A 177 -4.13 -18.80 2.96
N PHE A 178 -3.51 -19.97 2.80
CA PHE A 178 -3.44 -20.76 1.57
C PHE A 178 -4.20 -22.09 1.64
N ALA A 179 -4.49 -22.61 2.84
CA ALA A 179 -5.24 -23.84 3.04
C ALA A 179 -6.42 -23.65 4.02
N CYS A 180 -7.41 -24.52 3.91
CA CYS A 180 -8.51 -24.62 4.88
C CYS A 180 -8.19 -25.73 5.88
N PRO A 181 -7.96 -25.44 7.16
CA PRO A 181 -7.70 -26.48 8.16
C PRO A 181 -8.95 -27.29 8.53
N ASP A 182 -10.14 -26.72 8.33
CA ASP A 182 -11.43 -27.35 8.63
C ASP A 182 -11.75 -28.48 7.63
N HIS A 183 -11.34 -28.30 6.36
CA HIS A 183 -11.62 -29.21 5.25
C HIS A 183 -10.35 -29.80 4.61
N GLU A 184 -9.20 -29.58 5.26
CA GLU A 184 -7.88 -30.12 4.90
C GLU A 184 -7.51 -30.00 3.41
N CYS A 185 -7.84 -28.86 2.81
CA CYS A 185 -7.68 -28.63 1.38
C CYS A 185 -6.96 -27.33 1.06
N LEU A 186 -6.37 -27.24 -0.13
CA LEU A 186 -5.81 -25.99 -0.63
C LEU A 186 -6.97 -25.06 -1.02
N LEU A 187 -6.85 -23.77 -0.70
CA LEU A 187 -7.85 -22.80 -1.11
C LEU A 187 -7.74 -22.54 -2.63
N SER A 188 -8.88 -22.42 -3.28
CA SER A 188 -8.98 -22.04 -4.69
C SER A 188 -9.07 -20.52 -4.83
N ASN A 189 -8.58 -19.95 -5.92
CA ASN A 189 -8.78 -18.55 -6.29
C ASN A 189 -9.34 -18.36 -7.70
N ARG A 190 -9.71 -19.46 -8.37
CA ARG A 190 -10.20 -19.49 -9.76
C ARG A 190 -11.51 -20.25 -9.85
N CYS A 191 -12.33 -19.89 -10.81
CA CYS A 191 -13.53 -20.64 -11.16
C CYS A 191 -13.15 -21.81 -12.09
N PRO A 192 -13.58 -23.06 -11.83
CA PRO A 192 -13.22 -24.20 -12.68
C PRO A 192 -13.91 -24.18 -14.05
N GLN A 193 -15.02 -23.45 -14.21
CA GLN A 193 -15.73 -23.35 -15.49
C GLN A 193 -15.13 -22.30 -16.42
N CYS A 194 -14.87 -21.08 -15.92
CA CYS A 194 -14.39 -19.98 -16.77
C CYS A 194 -12.90 -19.62 -16.58
N ASP A 195 -12.20 -20.32 -15.69
CA ASP A 195 -10.78 -20.11 -15.31
C ASP A 195 -10.40 -18.69 -14.84
N ASN A 196 -11.36 -17.78 -14.70
CA ASN A 196 -11.10 -16.44 -14.20
C ASN A 196 -10.73 -16.47 -12.70
N THR A 197 -9.72 -15.68 -12.33
CA THR A 197 -9.41 -15.39 -10.92
C THR A 197 -10.59 -14.65 -10.27
N LEU A 198 -10.87 -14.98 -9.01
CA LEU A 198 -11.99 -14.44 -8.26
C LEU A 198 -11.53 -13.39 -7.24
N PRO A 199 -12.34 -12.34 -6.98
CA PRO A 199 -13.48 -11.91 -7.79
C PRO A 199 -13.03 -11.36 -9.15
N GLY A 200 -13.77 -11.66 -10.22
CA GLY A 200 -13.42 -11.31 -11.60
C GLY A 200 -13.44 -9.83 -11.98
N GLY A 201 -13.23 -8.89 -11.05
CA GLY A 201 -13.12 -7.47 -11.38
C GLY A 201 -12.94 -6.53 -10.20
N VAL A 202 -13.15 -5.23 -10.47
CA VAL A 202 -12.91 -4.14 -9.50
C VAL A 202 -14.16 -3.79 -8.68
N GLY A 203 -13.96 -3.30 -7.47
CA GLY A 203 -15.04 -2.87 -6.58
C GLY A 203 -15.41 -3.92 -5.52
N LEU A 204 -16.19 -3.50 -4.53
CA LEU A 204 -16.52 -4.32 -3.36
C LEU A 204 -17.15 -5.66 -3.76
N VAL A 205 -18.04 -5.61 -4.74
CA VAL A 205 -18.71 -6.74 -5.37
C VAL A 205 -18.63 -6.55 -6.88
N HIS A 206 -18.06 -7.52 -7.60
CA HIS A 206 -18.04 -7.52 -9.05
C HIS A 206 -19.46 -7.76 -9.60
N ARG A 207 -19.87 -6.97 -10.60
CA ARG A 207 -21.23 -6.98 -11.19
C ARG A 207 -22.34 -6.90 -10.13
N PRO A 208 -22.40 -5.82 -9.36
CA PRO A 208 -23.31 -5.71 -8.22
C PRO A 208 -24.79 -5.54 -8.61
N GLY A 209 -25.11 -5.44 -9.91
CA GLY A 209 -26.50 -5.42 -10.40
C GLY A 209 -27.14 -6.81 -10.46
N GLU A 210 -26.34 -7.87 -10.44
CA GLU A 210 -26.77 -9.25 -10.64
C GLU A 210 -27.30 -9.85 -9.32
N VAL A 211 -28.47 -10.48 -9.39
CA VAL A 211 -29.05 -11.24 -8.27
C VAL A 211 -28.68 -12.71 -8.46
N LEU A 212 -27.59 -13.12 -7.82
CA LEU A 212 -27.03 -14.47 -7.91
C LEU A 212 -26.83 -15.04 -6.51
N HIS A 213 -26.84 -16.37 -6.40
CA HIS A 213 -26.44 -17.05 -5.17
C HIS A 213 -25.02 -16.61 -4.76
N PRO A 214 -24.70 -16.49 -3.46
CA PRO A 214 -23.43 -15.91 -3.01
C PRO A 214 -22.21 -16.69 -3.49
N ALA A 215 -22.34 -18.01 -3.64
CA ALA A 215 -21.30 -18.89 -4.16
C ALA A 215 -21.24 -18.97 -5.70
N GLN A 216 -22.05 -18.21 -6.45
CA GLN A 216 -21.96 -18.21 -7.92
C GLN A 216 -20.86 -17.31 -8.44
N CYS A 217 -20.18 -17.77 -9.49
CA CYS A 217 -19.17 -17.02 -10.20
C CYS A 217 -19.78 -15.79 -10.89
N ARG A 218 -19.21 -14.62 -10.62
CA ARG A 218 -19.65 -13.33 -11.18
C ARG A 218 -18.77 -12.86 -12.34
N SER A 219 -17.74 -13.62 -12.72
CA SER A 219 -16.90 -13.30 -13.87
C SER A 219 -17.70 -13.43 -15.17
N SER A 220 -17.25 -12.76 -16.23
CA SER A 220 -17.85 -12.92 -17.57
C SER A 220 -17.80 -14.38 -18.01
N ASP A 221 -18.87 -14.84 -18.65
CA ASP A 221 -18.87 -16.08 -19.41
C ASP A 221 -17.91 -15.95 -20.62
N PRO A 222 -16.90 -16.83 -20.77
CA PRO A 222 -16.00 -16.82 -21.91
C PRO A 222 -16.68 -17.21 -23.22
N ASP A 223 -17.73 -18.04 -23.17
CA ASP A 223 -18.39 -18.63 -24.33
C ASP A 223 -19.58 -17.80 -24.84
N ALA A 224 -19.93 -16.72 -24.14
CA ALA A 224 -20.96 -15.80 -24.58
C ALA A 224 -20.55 -15.04 -25.85
N ASP A 225 -21.48 -14.98 -26.80
CA ASP A 225 -21.30 -14.32 -28.10
C ASP A 225 -20.83 -12.86 -27.94
N ARG A 226 -19.83 -12.47 -28.73
CA ARG A 226 -19.18 -11.15 -28.62
C ARG A 226 -20.03 -10.03 -29.21
N ASP A 227 -21.01 -10.35 -30.05
CA ASP A 227 -21.82 -9.39 -30.80
C ASP A 227 -22.99 -8.77 -30.00
N SER A 228 -23.23 -9.22 -28.76
CA SER A 228 -24.22 -8.55 -27.93
C SER A 228 -23.73 -7.16 -27.51
N ARG A 229 -24.38 -6.10 -28.00
CA ARG A 229 -24.22 -4.70 -27.54
C ARG A 229 -24.51 -4.50 -26.04
N ASN A 230 -24.95 -5.56 -25.34
CA ASN A 230 -25.17 -5.65 -23.91
C ASN A 230 -24.05 -6.50 -23.26
N SER A 231 -23.63 -6.10 -22.05
CA SER A 231 -22.60 -6.77 -21.24
C SER A 231 -22.73 -8.31 -21.26
N ARG A 232 -21.63 -9.04 -21.51
CA ARG A 232 -21.61 -10.52 -21.47
C ARG A 232 -22.26 -11.04 -20.17
N PRO A 233 -23.06 -12.12 -20.20
CA PRO A 233 -23.65 -12.70 -19.00
C PRO A 233 -22.57 -13.16 -18.00
N CYS A 234 -23.00 -13.36 -16.75
CA CYS A 234 -22.14 -13.95 -15.72
C CYS A 234 -21.97 -15.45 -15.98
N CYS A 235 -20.78 -15.97 -15.70
CA CYS A 235 -20.49 -17.41 -15.73
C CYS A 235 -21.48 -18.21 -14.84
N GLY A 236 -21.84 -17.71 -13.66
CA GLY A 236 -22.91 -18.29 -12.84
C GLY A 236 -22.59 -19.64 -12.20
N PHE A 237 -21.43 -20.23 -12.47
CA PHE A 237 -21.02 -21.53 -11.91
C PHE A 237 -20.98 -21.51 -10.37
N ARG A 238 -21.51 -22.57 -9.74
CA ARG A 238 -21.54 -22.74 -8.28
C ARG A 238 -20.18 -23.20 -7.75
N LEU A 239 -19.44 -22.27 -7.15
CA LEU A 239 -18.08 -22.49 -6.64
C LEU A 239 -18.02 -23.50 -5.49
N ASP A 240 -19.11 -23.58 -4.72
CA ASP A 240 -19.33 -24.50 -3.62
C ASP A 240 -19.72 -25.92 -4.05
N SER A 241 -19.98 -26.14 -5.34
CA SER A 241 -20.16 -27.47 -5.94
C SER A 241 -18.85 -28.03 -6.54
N THR A 242 -17.74 -27.30 -6.42
CA THR A 242 -16.44 -27.74 -6.92
C THR A 242 -15.80 -28.73 -5.95
N PRO A 243 -15.15 -29.82 -6.43
CA PRO A 243 -14.28 -30.63 -5.60
C PRO A 243 -13.19 -29.77 -4.94
N ALA A 244 -12.92 -30.04 -3.67
CA ALA A 244 -11.85 -29.35 -2.94
C ALA A 244 -10.48 -29.67 -3.58
N GLN A 245 -9.58 -28.69 -3.63
CA GLN A 245 -8.22 -28.92 -4.13
C GLN A 245 -7.42 -29.72 -3.12
N ILE A 246 -7.01 -30.92 -3.52
CA ILE A 246 -6.28 -31.85 -2.66
C ILE A 246 -4.84 -31.36 -2.50
N ILE A 247 -4.35 -31.35 -1.25
CA ILE A 247 -2.93 -31.13 -0.96
C ILE A 247 -2.20 -32.47 -1.15
N ASP A 248 -1.09 -32.42 -1.88
CA ASP A 248 -0.22 -33.58 -2.09
C ASP A 248 0.09 -34.28 -0.75
N PRO A 249 -0.04 -35.61 -0.64
CA PRO A 249 0.17 -36.33 0.61
C PRO A 249 1.51 -36.04 1.28
N SER A 250 2.59 -35.84 0.51
CA SER A 250 3.93 -35.56 1.03
C SER A 250 4.06 -34.18 1.68
N LEU A 251 3.15 -33.24 1.36
CA LEU A 251 3.15 -31.87 1.87
C LEU A 251 2.03 -31.62 2.88
N ARG A 252 1.00 -32.47 2.92
CA ARG A 252 -0.27 -32.24 3.61
C ARG A 252 -0.08 -31.88 5.08
N GLU A 253 0.59 -32.73 5.83
CA GLU A 253 0.73 -32.54 7.29
C GLU A 253 1.47 -31.24 7.61
N GLY A 254 2.63 -31.02 6.97
CA GLY A 254 3.44 -29.82 7.18
C GLY A 254 2.72 -28.53 6.81
N LEU A 255 2.02 -28.50 5.67
CA LEU A 255 1.29 -27.32 5.20
C LEU A 255 0.05 -27.02 6.07
N LEU A 256 -0.68 -28.04 6.52
CA LEU A 256 -1.82 -27.84 7.41
C LEU A 256 -1.39 -27.40 8.81
N ALA A 257 -0.30 -27.97 9.35
CA ALA A 257 0.27 -27.54 10.62
C ALA A 257 0.71 -26.06 10.56
N LEU A 258 1.41 -25.68 9.49
CA LEU A 258 1.79 -24.30 9.22
C LEU A 258 0.56 -23.39 9.12
N GLN A 259 -0.44 -23.77 8.33
CA GLN A 259 -1.66 -22.97 8.16
C GLN A 259 -2.39 -22.72 9.49
N ARG A 260 -2.49 -23.74 10.35
CA ARG A 260 -3.09 -23.62 11.69
C ARG A 260 -2.30 -22.63 12.56
N ARG A 261 -0.96 -22.72 12.59
CA ARG A 261 -0.11 -21.74 13.31
C ARG A 261 -0.32 -20.31 12.82
N LEU A 262 -0.29 -20.09 11.50
CA LEU A 262 -0.48 -18.75 10.93
C LEU A 262 -1.88 -18.18 11.22
N LEU A 263 -2.92 -19.02 11.22
CA LEU A 263 -4.26 -18.59 11.61
C LEU A 263 -4.36 -18.27 13.10
N ASN A 264 -3.68 -19.02 13.97
CA ASN A 264 -3.61 -18.71 15.39
C ASN A 264 -2.95 -17.34 15.62
N ILE A 265 -1.85 -17.03 14.92
CA ILE A 265 -1.20 -15.71 14.96
C ILE A 265 -2.16 -14.61 14.47
N LEU A 266 -2.93 -14.87 13.41
CA LEU A 266 -3.84 -13.88 12.83
C LEU A 266 -5.13 -13.66 13.65
N LEU A 267 -5.69 -14.71 14.25
CA LEU A 267 -7.05 -14.71 14.81
C LEU A 267 -7.11 -14.88 16.32
N ALA A 268 -6.13 -15.54 16.95
CA ALA A 268 -6.09 -15.78 18.40
C ALA A 268 -4.98 -14.97 19.09
N ASP A 269 -5.17 -14.66 20.38
CA ASP A 269 -4.05 -14.33 21.26
C ASP A 269 -3.47 -15.65 21.74
N SER A 270 -2.59 -16.24 20.93
CA SER A 270 -1.87 -17.44 21.36
C SER A 270 -0.78 -17.04 22.36
N PRO A 271 -0.66 -17.73 23.50
CA PRO A 271 0.46 -17.53 24.41
C PRO A 271 1.78 -18.05 23.83
N ASP A 272 1.71 -18.90 22.80
CA ASP A 272 2.88 -19.51 22.18
C ASP A 272 3.52 -18.54 21.20
N LEU A 273 4.67 -18.01 21.60
CA LEU A 273 5.45 -17.10 20.77
C LEU A 273 6.12 -17.87 19.62
N PRO A 274 6.04 -17.38 18.37
CA PRO A 274 6.76 -18.00 17.28
C PRO A 274 8.27 -17.93 17.54
N ILE A 275 9.01 -18.96 17.15
CA ILE A 275 10.46 -18.97 17.23
C ILE A 275 11.05 -18.39 15.96
N VAL A 276 11.97 -17.44 16.12
CA VAL A 276 12.72 -16.78 15.06
C VAL A 276 14.21 -16.87 15.40
N PHE A 277 14.97 -17.64 14.62
CA PHE A 277 16.41 -17.89 14.84
C PHE A 277 16.70 -18.29 16.30
N GLY A 278 15.86 -19.18 16.85
CA GLY A 278 16.02 -19.71 18.20
C GLY A 278 15.53 -18.82 19.32
N ARG A 279 15.00 -17.64 19.01
CA ARG A 279 14.52 -16.69 20.02
C ARG A 279 13.00 -16.53 19.90
N PRO A 280 12.29 -16.28 21.01
CA PRO A 280 10.90 -15.87 20.94
C PRO A 280 10.75 -14.59 20.10
N GLY A 281 9.89 -14.63 19.09
CA GLY A 281 9.53 -13.51 18.25
C GLY A 281 8.17 -12.93 18.63
N GLU A 282 7.94 -11.68 18.24
CA GLU A 282 6.63 -11.03 18.41
C GLU A 282 5.61 -11.59 17.38
N PRO A 283 4.47 -12.20 17.80
CA PRO A 283 3.49 -12.79 16.90
C PRO A 283 3.00 -11.85 15.81
N GLU A 284 2.72 -10.60 16.15
CA GLU A 284 2.24 -9.56 15.23
C GLU A 284 3.28 -9.14 14.18
N ARG A 285 4.55 -9.53 14.36
CA ARG A 285 5.66 -9.24 13.42
C ARG A 285 6.14 -10.45 12.64
N TYR A 286 5.76 -11.65 13.06
CA TYR A 286 6.19 -12.90 12.42
C TYR A 286 5.90 -12.96 10.92
N LEU A 287 4.74 -12.46 10.50
CA LEU A 287 4.37 -12.41 9.07
C LEU A 287 5.24 -11.42 8.27
N ALA A 288 5.80 -10.39 8.91
CA ALA A 288 6.77 -9.50 8.28
C ALA A 288 8.12 -10.22 8.09
N ASP A 289 8.56 -11.01 9.07
CA ASP A 289 9.77 -11.83 8.99
C ASP A 289 9.67 -12.84 7.84
N LEU A 290 8.57 -13.58 7.76
CA LEU A 290 8.28 -14.51 6.67
C LEU A 290 8.34 -13.82 5.31
N ARG A 291 7.68 -12.68 5.15
CA ARG A 291 7.69 -11.92 3.90
C ARG A 291 9.10 -11.55 3.44
N LEU A 292 9.94 -11.04 4.34
CA LEU A 292 11.29 -10.62 3.97
C LEU A 292 12.16 -11.81 3.57
N LEU A 293 12.00 -12.96 4.25
CA LEU A 293 12.64 -14.19 3.82
C LEU A 293 12.10 -14.71 2.49
N MET A 294 10.80 -14.65 2.24
CA MET A 294 10.24 -15.06 0.94
C MET A 294 10.88 -14.29 -0.21
N ILE A 295 11.08 -12.97 -0.05
CA ILE A 295 11.79 -12.14 -1.04
C ILE A 295 13.24 -12.62 -1.20
N LEU A 296 13.95 -12.82 -0.09
CA LEU A 296 15.35 -13.22 -0.12
C LEU A 296 15.54 -14.61 -0.76
N ILE A 297 14.72 -15.59 -0.36
CA ILE A 297 14.70 -16.95 -0.92
C ILE A 297 14.43 -16.89 -2.43
N THR A 298 13.39 -16.19 -2.87
CA THR A 298 13.03 -16.11 -4.30
C THR A 298 14.14 -15.48 -5.15
N GLN A 299 14.81 -14.45 -4.63
CA GLN A 299 15.88 -13.75 -5.34
C GLN A 299 17.20 -14.51 -5.36
N THR A 300 17.42 -15.41 -4.40
CA THR A 300 18.70 -16.11 -4.22
C THR A 300 18.60 -17.62 -4.41
N TRP A 301 17.43 -18.13 -4.77
CA TRP A 301 17.24 -19.53 -5.13
C TRP A 301 18.23 -19.95 -6.23
N PRO A 302 18.94 -21.09 -6.11
CA PRO A 302 18.67 -22.24 -5.23
C PRO A 302 19.48 -22.31 -3.92
N LEU A 303 20.02 -21.21 -3.38
CA LEU A 303 20.88 -21.26 -2.19
C LEU A 303 20.23 -21.98 -0.97
N ALA A 304 18.92 -21.85 -0.80
CA ALA A 304 18.18 -22.48 0.29
C ALA A 304 17.68 -23.91 -0.02
N ARG A 305 18.08 -24.52 -1.15
CA ARG A 305 17.58 -25.83 -1.62
C ARG A 305 18.01 -27.01 -0.74
N ASN A 306 19.22 -26.96 -0.19
CA ASN A 306 19.88 -28.08 0.51
C ASN A 306 19.51 -28.20 2.00
N LEU A 307 18.25 -27.92 2.33
CA LEU A 307 17.71 -28.16 3.67
C LEU A 307 16.80 -29.39 3.63
N ASP A 308 16.70 -30.07 4.76
CA ASP A 308 15.91 -31.30 4.87
C ASP A 308 14.42 -31.00 4.72
N ARG A 309 13.83 -31.35 3.58
CA ARG A 309 12.41 -31.12 3.25
C ARG A 309 11.98 -32.03 2.09
N PRO A 310 10.66 -32.22 1.87
CA PRO A 310 10.16 -32.99 0.73
C PRO A 310 10.68 -32.44 -0.62
N ALA A 311 11.14 -33.34 -1.51
CA ALA A 311 11.70 -32.98 -2.81
C ALA A 311 10.74 -32.12 -3.66
N LEU A 312 9.44 -32.45 -3.61
CA LEU A 312 8.38 -31.72 -4.29
C LEU A 312 8.37 -30.21 -3.93
N MET A 313 8.73 -29.84 -2.70
CA MET A 313 8.78 -28.43 -2.30
C MET A 313 9.89 -27.67 -3.03
N ASN A 314 11.02 -28.32 -3.30
CA ASN A 314 12.10 -27.74 -4.10
C ASN A 314 11.72 -27.64 -5.58
N GLU A 315 11.03 -28.64 -6.13
CA GLU A 315 10.51 -28.62 -7.51
C GLU A 315 9.49 -27.50 -7.74
N LEU A 316 8.56 -27.31 -6.79
CA LEU A 316 7.58 -26.22 -6.82
C LEU A 316 8.26 -24.85 -6.72
N MET A 317 9.35 -24.75 -5.96
CA MET A 317 10.13 -23.52 -5.87
C MET A 317 10.91 -23.25 -7.16
N ASP A 318 11.48 -24.28 -7.81
CA ASP A 318 12.11 -24.16 -9.13
C ASP A 318 11.11 -23.60 -10.15
N GLN A 319 9.92 -24.20 -10.26
CA GLN A 319 8.84 -23.72 -11.14
C GLN A 319 8.43 -22.28 -10.82
N HIS A 320 8.30 -21.95 -9.53
CA HIS A 320 7.94 -20.58 -9.13
C HIS A 320 9.01 -19.57 -9.57
N VAL A 321 10.29 -19.85 -9.35
CA VAL A 321 11.39 -18.96 -9.73
C VAL A 321 11.48 -18.79 -11.25
N GLU A 322 11.24 -19.86 -12.02
CA GLU A 322 11.15 -19.81 -13.48
C GLU A 322 10.02 -18.88 -13.94
N THR A 323 8.82 -19.00 -13.35
CA THR A 323 7.70 -18.10 -13.68
C THR A 323 7.97 -16.63 -13.34
N CYS A 324 8.80 -16.36 -12.33
CA CYS A 324 9.23 -15.01 -11.98
C CYS A 324 10.30 -14.43 -12.92
N ASN A 325 10.93 -15.25 -13.78
CA ASN A 325 11.99 -14.81 -14.68
C ASN A 325 11.83 -15.36 -16.13
N PRO A 326 10.77 -14.96 -16.86
CA PRO A 326 10.48 -15.50 -18.19
C PRO A 326 11.51 -15.10 -19.28
N ARG A 327 12.49 -14.24 -18.98
CA ARG A 327 13.49 -13.75 -19.95
C ARG A 327 14.64 -14.72 -20.22
N THR A 328 14.81 -15.76 -19.40
CA THR A 328 15.89 -16.75 -19.52
C THR A 328 15.72 -17.70 -20.72
N GLN A 329 14.58 -17.66 -21.44
CA GLN A 329 14.36 -18.47 -22.66
C GLN A 329 14.70 -17.75 -23.98
N MET A 330 15.02 -16.45 -23.98
CA MET A 330 15.27 -15.67 -25.21
C MET A 330 16.68 -15.05 -25.31
N THR A 331 17.54 -15.21 -24.30
CA THR A 331 18.92 -14.69 -24.34
C THR A 331 19.85 -15.69 -25.03
N ALA A 332 20.44 -15.27 -26.15
CA ALA A 332 21.42 -16.06 -26.89
C ALA A 332 22.64 -16.43 -26.00
N PRO A 333 23.28 -17.59 -26.22
CA PRO A 333 24.44 -18.01 -25.44
C PRO A 333 25.58 -16.99 -25.65
N GLY A 334 25.99 -16.27 -24.60
CA GLY A 334 27.19 -15.41 -24.65
C GLY A 334 27.14 -14.07 -23.93
N SER A 335 26.04 -13.65 -23.30
CA SER A 335 26.05 -12.41 -22.51
C SER A 335 26.53 -12.66 -21.08
N ASP A 336 27.78 -12.31 -20.80
CA ASP A 336 28.47 -12.48 -19.50
C ASP A 336 28.02 -11.48 -18.40
N LYS A 337 26.80 -10.94 -18.50
CA LYS A 337 26.21 -10.05 -17.49
C LYS A 337 25.33 -10.88 -16.57
N PRO A 338 25.48 -10.79 -15.22
CA PRO A 338 24.60 -11.52 -14.31
C PRO A 338 23.15 -11.12 -14.58
N GLU A 339 22.34 -12.09 -15.04
CA GLU A 339 20.91 -11.91 -15.28
C GLU A 339 20.25 -11.43 -13.99
N ARG A 340 19.70 -10.21 -14.01
CA ARG A 340 19.01 -9.64 -12.85
C ARG A 340 17.55 -10.08 -12.88
N ARG A 341 17.14 -10.92 -11.92
CA ARG A 341 15.72 -11.25 -11.69
C ARG A 341 14.96 -9.96 -11.37
N PRO A 342 13.79 -9.71 -11.97
CA PRO A 342 12.97 -8.58 -11.60
C PRO A 342 12.52 -8.75 -10.14
N LEU A 343 12.77 -7.74 -9.30
CA LEU A 343 12.32 -7.76 -7.91
C LEU A 343 10.80 -7.59 -7.87
N SER A 344 10.10 -8.60 -7.35
CA SER A 344 8.66 -8.54 -7.09
C SER A 344 8.40 -8.69 -5.59
N ASP A 345 7.91 -7.62 -4.97
CA ASP A 345 7.37 -7.64 -3.60
C ASP A 345 5.85 -7.82 -3.66
N ILE A 346 5.44 -8.91 -4.30
CA ILE A 346 4.05 -9.33 -4.49
C ILE A 346 4.03 -10.82 -4.14
N PRO A 347 3.06 -11.28 -3.33
CA PRO A 347 2.91 -12.70 -3.06
C PRO A 347 2.69 -13.49 -4.37
N PRO A 348 3.16 -14.75 -4.47
CA PRO A 348 2.88 -15.58 -5.63
C PRO A 348 1.38 -15.69 -5.90
N SER A 349 0.97 -15.58 -7.17
CA SER A 349 -0.43 -15.62 -7.59
C SER A 349 -1.04 -17.03 -7.47
N GLY A 350 -0.24 -18.07 -7.68
CA GLY A 350 -0.61 -19.46 -7.44
C GLY A 350 -0.63 -19.78 -5.95
N VAL A 351 -1.72 -20.38 -5.46
CA VAL A 351 -1.90 -20.66 -4.02
C VAL A 351 -0.86 -21.65 -3.51
N LEU A 352 -0.58 -22.72 -4.26
CA LEU A 352 0.43 -23.73 -3.89
C LEU A 352 1.86 -23.15 -3.92
N ALA A 353 2.21 -22.37 -4.94
CA ALA A 353 3.49 -21.68 -5.00
C ALA A 353 3.65 -20.75 -3.80
N CYS A 354 2.62 -19.96 -3.48
CA CYS A 354 2.60 -19.09 -2.30
C CYS A 354 2.82 -19.88 -1.00
N ALA A 355 2.10 -21.00 -0.81
CA ALA A 355 2.25 -21.89 0.33
C ALA A 355 3.69 -22.46 0.45
N THR A 356 4.28 -22.84 -0.68
CA THR A 356 5.63 -23.41 -0.76
C THR A 356 6.68 -22.40 -0.29
N VAL A 357 6.66 -21.16 -0.80
CA VAL A 357 7.64 -20.14 -0.38
C VAL A 357 7.46 -19.78 1.10
N ILE A 358 6.22 -19.70 1.58
CA ILE A 358 5.93 -19.46 3.01
C ILE A 358 6.50 -20.61 3.86
N ALA A 359 6.29 -21.87 3.45
CA ALA A 359 6.79 -23.03 4.19
C ALA A 359 8.31 -23.09 4.24
N ILE A 360 9.00 -22.76 3.15
CA ILE A 360 10.47 -22.66 3.13
C ILE A 360 10.94 -21.52 4.06
N ALA A 361 10.27 -20.37 4.06
CA ALA A 361 10.59 -19.26 4.94
C ALA A 361 10.36 -19.61 6.43
N ASP A 362 9.24 -20.25 6.75
CA ASP A 362 8.90 -20.74 8.09
C ASP A 362 9.94 -21.73 8.60
N GLN A 363 10.34 -22.68 7.75
CA GLN A 363 11.38 -23.66 8.06
C GLN A 363 12.72 -22.99 8.38
N LEU A 364 13.11 -21.93 7.65
CA LEU A 364 14.34 -21.18 7.96
C LEU A 364 14.25 -20.47 9.32
N LEU A 365 13.12 -19.82 9.63
CA LEU A 365 12.95 -19.11 10.89
C LEU A 365 12.98 -20.04 12.11
N GLN A 366 12.41 -21.24 11.96
CA GLN A 366 12.22 -22.22 13.05
C GLN A 366 13.26 -23.35 13.06
N HIS A 367 14.27 -23.31 12.18
CA HIS A 367 15.26 -24.38 12.09
C HIS A 367 16.02 -24.52 13.42
N PRO A 368 16.28 -25.75 13.94
CA PRO A 368 16.93 -25.93 15.24
C PRO A 368 18.42 -25.58 15.23
N ASP A 369 19.11 -25.79 14.10
CA ASP A 369 20.52 -25.41 13.93
C ASP A 369 20.60 -23.94 13.48
N HIS A 370 20.64 -23.04 14.45
CA HIS A 370 20.65 -21.59 14.19
C HIS A 370 21.95 -21.13 13.53
N THR A 371 23.08 -21.73 13.87
CA THR A 371 24.39 -21.37 13.28
C THR A 371 24.40 -21.63 11.78
N ARG A 372 23.94 -22.82 11.36
CA ARG A 372 23.81 -23.14 9.92
C ARG A 372 22.87 -22.20 9.19
N ILE A 373 21.76 -21.80 9.81
CA ILE A 373 20.81 -20.86 9.20
C ILE A 373 21.36 -19.44 9.13
N GLU A 374 22.05 -18.97 10.16
CA GLU A 374 22.73 -17.68 10.17
C GLU A 374 23.77 -17.60 9.03
N GLU A 375 24.58 -18.65 8.82
CA GLU A 375 25.50 -18.75 7.69
C GLU A 375 24.79 -18.74 6.33
N LEU A 376 23.66 -19.45 6.21
CA LEU A 376 22.86 -19.46 5.00
C LEU A 376 22.25 -18.08 4.72
N ILE A 377 21.70 -17.40 5.72
CA ILE A 377 21.15 -16.05 5.59
C ILE A 377 22.23 -15.06 5.24
N PHE A 378 23.42 -15.16 5.84
CA PHE A 378 24.57 -14.38 5.45
C PHE A 378 24.90 -14.58 3.97
N THR A 379 24.95 -15.84 3.51
CA THR A 379 25.25 -16.19 2.11
C THR A 379 24.20 -15.65 1.15
N MET A 380 22.91 -15.82 1.46
CA MET A 380 21.81 -15.26 0.68
C MET A 380 21.86 -13.73 0.65
N THR A 381 22.07 -13.09 1.80
CA THR A 381 22.14 -11.62 1.90
C THR A 381 23.31 -11.08 1.08
N SER A 382 24.46 -11.77 1.14
CA SER A 382 25.66 -11.48 0.33
C SER A 382 25.38 -11.57 -1.17
N ALA A 383 24.72 -12.65 -1.60
CA ALA A 383 24.33 -12.85 -2.99
C ALA A 383 23.31 -11.79 -3.46
N ALA A 384 22.36 -11.44 -2.61
CA ALA A 384 21.32 -10.46 -2.89
C ALA A 384 21.82 -9.02 -2.94
N GLN A 385 23.01 -8.69 -2.40
CA GLN A 385 23.52 -7.30 -2.33
C GLN A 385 23.56 -6.57 -3.67
N ARG A 386 23.70 -7.31 -4.78
CA ARG A 386 23.75 -6.76 -6.14
C ARG A 386 22.35 -6.58 -6.75
N THR A 387 21.31 -6.84 -5.98
CA THR A 387 19.90 -6.77 -6.39
C THR A 387 19.17 -5.69 -5.59
N PRO A 388 18.05 -5.15 -6.10
CA PRO A 388 17.19 -4.25 -5.33
C PRO A 388 16.57 -4.90 -4.07
N ALA A 389 16.66 -6.23 -3.92
CA ALA A 389 16.05 -6.98 -2.82
C ALA A 389 16.62 -6.60 -1.46
N THR A 390 17.94 -6.42 -1.37
CA THR A 390 18.61 -6.06 -0.11
C THR A 390 18.16 -4.72 0.43
N GLU A 391 17.99 -3.72 -0.45
CA GLU A 391 17.49 -2.40 -0.06
C GLU A 391 16.02 -2.47 0.38
N LEU A 392 15.22 -3.31 -0.27
CA LEU A 392 13.84 -3.56 0.13
C LEU A 392 13.77 -4.21 1.52
N VAL A 393 14.56 -5.26 1.77
CA VAL A 393 14.63 -5.91 3.09
C VAL A 393 15.05 -4.89 4.14
N ARG A 394 16.10 -4.11 3.88
CA ARG A 394 16.59 -3.06 4.79
C ARG A 394 15.52 -2.02 5.13
N ARG A 395 14.79 -1.51 4.13
CA ARG A 395 13.73 -0.51 4.33
C ARG A 395 12.58 -1.04 5.19
N ASN A 396 12.32 -2.35 5.12
CA ASN A 396 11.20 -2.98 5.82
C ASN A 396 11.61 -3.66 7.13
N LEU A 397 12.91 -3.75 7.43
CA LEU A 397 13.46 -4.34 8.64
C LEU A 397 12.87 -3.76 9.95
N PRO A 398 12.53 -2.46 10.07
CA PRO A 398 11.89 -1.93 11.28
C PRO A 398 10.55 -2.58 11.64
N PHE A 399 9.87 -3.21 10.69
CA PHE A 399 8.57 -3.89 10.90
C PHE A 399 8.72 -5.36 11.34
N CYS A 400 9.95 -5.89 11.35
CA CYS A 400 10.27 -7.25 11.74
C CYS A 400 10.43 -7.42 13.26
N SER A 401 10.40 -8.67 13.70
CA SER A 401 10.65 -9.05 15.10
C SER A 401 12.04 -8.62 15.56
N ALA A 402 12.21 -8.40 16.86
CA ALA A 402 13.53 -8.11 17.43
C ALA A 402 14.54 -9.21 17.08
N ALA A 403 14.13 -10.47 17.21
CA ALA A 403 14.92 -11.64 16.85
C ALA A 403 15.39 -11.62 15.38
N PHE A 404 14.49 -11.32 14.44
CA PHE A 404 14.86 -11.22 13.02
C PHE A 404 15.83 -10.07 12.75
N LYS A 405 15.59 -8.91 13.37
CA LYS A 405 16.43 -7.72 13.21
C LYS A 405 17.85 -7.97 13.69
N ASP A 406 18.01 -8.61 14.84
CA ASP A 406 19.31 -8.91 15.42
C ASP A 406 20.12 -9.85 14.51
N GLY A 407 19.49 -10.96 14.10
CA GLY A 407 20.12 -11.92 13.18
C GLY A 407 20.52 -11.27 11.86
N TYR A 408 19.62 -10.53 11.22
CA TYR A 408 19.89 -9.89 9.93
C TYR A 408 20.93 -8.75 10.02
N SER A 409 20.89 -7.92 11.08
CA SER A 409 21.77 -6.76 11.22
C SER A 409 23.23 -7.14 11.50
N ALA A 410 23.46 -8.24 12.23
CA ALA A 410 24.80 -8.79 12.44
C ALA A 410 25.46 -9.14 11.09
N HIS A 411 24.71 -9.80 10.20
CA HIS A 411 25.19 -10.16 8.87
C HIS A 411 25.45 -8.94 7.99
N TRP A 412 24.57 -7.93 8.03
CA TRP A 412 24.75 -6.70 7.26
C TRP A 412 26.01 -5.92 7.67
N THR A 413 26.31 -5.87 8.96
CA THR A 413 27.50 -5.19 9.49
C THR A 413 28.78 -5.91 9.07
N ALA A 414 28.81 -7.24 9.19
CA ALA A 414 29.92 -8.07 8.71
C ALA A 414 30.15 -7.93 7.19
N LEU A 415 29.08 -7.77 6.43
CA LEU A 415 29.14 -7.54 4.98
C LEU A 415 29.71 -6.18 4.58
N LYS A 416 29.46 -5.14 5.38
CA LYS A 416 30.11 -3.83 5.18
C LYS A 416 31.61 -3.90 5.49
N ALA A 417 32.00 -4.64 6.52
CA ALA A 417 33.39 -4.79 6.94
C ALA A 417 34.24 -5.60 5.95
N THR A 418 33.66 -6.59 5.28
CA THR A 418 34.35 -7.44 4.28
C THR A 418 34.52 -6.78 2.91
N ARG A 419 33.93 -5.60 2.67
CA ARG A 419 34.27 -4.77 1.51
C ARG A 419 35.68 -4.20 1.70
N ARG A 420 36.70 -4.87 1.13
CA ARG A 420 37.94 -4.18 0.78
C ARG A 420 37.57 -2.95 -0.07
N PRO A 421 38.13 -1.75 0.19
CA PRO A 421 37.98 -0.65 -0.74
C PRO A 421 38.44 -1.17 -2.10
N ARG A 422 37.56 -1.16 -3.11
CA ARG A 422 37.97 -1.49 -4.47
C ARG A 422 39.12 -0.55 -4.82
N GLY A 423 40.34 -1.08 -4.93
CA GLY A 423 41.43 -0.37 -5.61
C GLY A 423 40.91 0.03 -6.97
N LYS A 424 40.93 1.34 -7.26
CA LYS A 424 40.49 1.87 -8.55
C LYS A 424 41.30 1.15 -9.65
N PRO A 425 40.68 0.62 -10.72
CA PRO A 425 41.45 0.21 -11.88
C PRO A 425 42.15 1.46 -12.44
N THR A 426 43.47 1.40 -12.54
CA THR A 426 44.28 2.45 -13.16
C THR A 426 43.91 2.54 -14.63
N ARG A 427 43.11 3.55 -14.97
CA ARG A 427 42.79 3.95 -16.35
C ARG A 427 43.61 5.22 -16.64
N PRO A 428 44.19 5.39 -17.85
CA PRO A 428 45.09 6.51 -18.11
C PRO A 428 44.34 7.84 -17.96
N ALA A 429 45.04 8.82 -17.41
CA ALA A 429 44.50 10.12 -17.04
C ALA A 429 43.76 10.79 -18.20
N LYS A 430 42.48 11.12 -17.98
CA LYS A 430 41.75 12.14 -18.72
C LYS A 430 41.54 13.35 -17.80
N PRO A 431 41.51 14.58 -18.34
CA PRO A 431 41.55 15.82 -17.58
C PRO A 431 40.32 15.98 -16.69
N GLU A 432 40.51 16.54 -15.50
CA GLU A 432 39.58 16.55 -14.37
C GLU A 432 38.21 17.21 -14.67
N GLU A 433 37.19 16.38 -14.90
CA GLU A 433 35.78 16.73 -14.74
C GLU A 433 35.36 16.45 -13.29
N ARG A 434 35.16 17.53 -12.51
CA ARG A 434 34.56 17.47 -11.16
C ARG A 434 33.07 17.21 -11.27
N GLY A 435 32.68 15.94 -11.20
CA GLY A 435 31.30 15.52 -10.98
C GLY A 435 30.88 15.72 -9.52
N GLY A 436 29.76 16.42 -9.34
CA GLY A 436 29.09 16.67 -8.07
C GLY A 436 28.77 15.39 -7.29
N ALA A 437 29.47 15.24 -6.16
CA ALA A 437 28.97 14.51 -5.01
C ALA A 437 28.08 15.46 -4.22
N GLY A 438 26.89 14.99 -3.85
CA GLY A 438 25.93 15.72 -3.02
C GLY A 438 26.61 16.31 -1.78
N PHE A 439 26.54 17.64 -1.69
CA PHE A 439 27.31 18.51 -0.80
C PHE A 439 26.86 18.46 0.67
N THR A 440 25.87 17.64 1.02
CA THR A 440 25.28 17.62 2.38
C THR A 440 25.98 16.67 3.37
N ASP A 441 26.76 15.69 2.91
CA ASP A 441 27.54 14.80 3.81
C ASP A 441 29.01 15.24 3.97
N ALA A 442 29.57 16.00 3.02
CA ALA A 442 30.96 16.43 3.08
C ALA A 442 31.22 17.63 4.02
N LEU A 443 30.18 18.38 4.41
CA LEU A 443 30.33 19.51 5.34
C LEU A 443 30.38 19.12 6.83
N ARG A 444 30.20 17.83 7.17
CA ARG A 444 30.35 17.33 8.54
C ARG A 444 31.67 16.60 8.81
N GLN A 445 32.42 16.25 7.77
CA GLN A 445 33.62 15.43 7.94
C GLN A 445 34.78 16.04 7.15
N ASN A 446 35.64 16.74 7.89
CA ASN A 446 36.88 17.43 7.48
C ASN A 446 36.73 18.87 7.00
N VAL A 447 36.44 19.77 7.94
CA VAL A 447 37.02 21.12 7.92
C VAL A 447 37.72 21.31 9.25
N ALA A 448 39.03 21.52 9.19
CA ALA A 448 39.80 22.10 10.28
C ALA A 448 39.03 23.31 10.81
N MET A 449 38.86 23.41 12.13
CA MET A 449 38.23 24.52 12.84
C MET A 449 38.39 25.88 12.13
N THR A 450 37.39 26.30 11.33
CA THR A 450 37.12 27.70 10.96
C THR A 450 35.77 27.79 10.25
N ALA A 451 34.76 28.34 10.94
CA ALA A 451 33.41 28.74 10.50
C ALA A 451 32.36 27.63 10.19
N VAL A 452 31.22 27.72 10.88
CA VAL A 452 29.96 27.03 10.53
C VAL A 452 29.45 27.64 9.22
N PRO A 453 29.05 26.84 8.20
CA PRO A 453 28.51 27.37 6.94
C PRO A 453 27.30 28.27 7.22
N THR A 454 27.28 29.44 6.58
CA THR A 454 26.16 30.37 6.70
C THR A 454 24.97 29.86 5.87
N TRP A 455 23.77 30.41 6.11
CA TRP A 455 22.62 30.09 5.27
C TRP A 455 22.86 30.47 3.80
N GLN A 456 23.64 31.52 3.54
CA GLN A 456 24.01 31.96 2.19
C GLN A 456 24.85 30.91 1.46
N ASP A 457 25.85 30.34 2.15
CA ASP A 457 26.71 29.30 1.57
C ASP A 457 25.91 28.05 1.19
N LEU A 458 24.95 27.66 2.03
CA LEU A 458 24.10 26.49 1.80
C LEU A 458 23.08 26.72 0.68
N VAL A 459 22.47 27.90 0.62
CA VAL A 459 21.49 28.26 -0.41
C VAL A 459 22.16 28.41 -1.78
N GLU A 460 23.33 29.06 -1.85
CA GLU A 460 24.10 29.17 -3.10
C GLU A 460 24.59 27.81 -3.61
N ALA A 461 24.96 26.90 -2.71
CA ALA A 461 25.26 25.51 -3.07
C ALA A 461 24.03 24.79 -3.66
N GLY A 462 22.84 25.01 -3.08
CA GLY A 462 21.58 24.47 -3.60
C GLY A 462 21.24 25.00 -5.01
N TRP A 463 21.40 26.31 -5.24
CA TRP A 463 21.17 26.91 -6.56
C TRP A 463 22.12 26.37 -7.63
N ARG A 464 23.39 26.14 -7.27
CA ARG A 464 24.35 25.48 -8.14
C ARG A 464 23.94 24.04 -8.46
N GLU A 465 23.52 23.27 -7.46
CA GLU A 465 23.07 21.88 -7.63
C GLU A 465 21.84 21.78 -8.55
N VAL A 466 20.85 22.67 -8.38
CA VAL A 466 19.66 22.71 -9.25
C VAL A 466 20.02 23.05 -10.69
N ARG A 467 21.00 23.93 -10.91
CA ARG A 467 21.50 24.27 -12.25
C ARG A 467 22.27 23.12 -12.89
N GLU A 468 23.14 22.45 -12.13
CA GLU A 468 23.93 21.29 -12.60
C GLU A 468 23.06 20.05 -12.88
N ASP A 469 21.92 19.91 -12.19
CA ASP A 469 20.99 18.79 -12.35
C ASP A 469 20.31 18.75 -13.73
N GLY A 470 20.20 19.88 -14.43
CA GLY A 470 19.75 19.97 -15.83
C GLY A 470 18.30 19.54 -16.11
N ARG A 471 17.52 19.20 -15.09
CA ARG A 471 16.10 18.77 -15.22
C ARG A 471 15.12 19.93 -15.31
N VAL A 472 15.50 21.12 -14.84
CA VAL A 472 14.71 22.36 -14.92
C VAL A 472 15.34 23.25 -15.99
N ARG A 473 14.52 23.94 -16.79
CA ARG A 473 15.00 24.82 -17.86
C ARG A 473 15.77 26.00 -17.29
N GLU A 474 16.88 26.36 -17.93
CA GLU A 474 17.77 27.44 -17.47
C GLU A 474 17.04 28.77 -17.33
N GLU A 475 16.16 29.12 -18.27
CA GLU A 475 15.33 30.34 -18.23
C GLU A 475 14.50 30.46 -16.93
N LEU A 476 14.00 29.35 -16.39
CA LEU A 476 13.23 29.33 -15.15
C LEU A 476 14.14 29.49 -13.93
N ILE A 477 15.31 28.85 -13.95
CA ILE A 477 16.32 28.96 -12.88
C ILE A 477 16.85 30.39 -12.82
N ASP A 478 17.13 31.01 -13.97
CA ASP A 478 17.61 32.39 -14.07
C ASP A 478 16.56 33.38 -13.57
N ALA A 479 15.30 33.24 -14.00
CA ALA A 479 14.20 34.09 -13.51
C ALA A 479 13.98 33.93 -11.99
N ALA A 480 13.99 32.70 -11.48
CA ALA A 480 13.84 32.43 -10.06
C ALA A 480 15.01 32.96 -9.24
N TYR A 481 16.24 32.80 -9.74
CA TYR A 481 17.43 33.30 -9.10
C TYR A 481 17.50 34.82 -9.17
N ALA A 482 16.98 35.49 -10.21
CA ALA A 482 16.97 36.95 -10.32
C ALA A 482 16.16 37.63 -9.21
N GLU A 483 15.09 36.97 -8.74
CA GLU A 483 14.20 37.47 -7.68
C GLU A 483 14.81 37.32 -6.27
N PRO A 484 15.11 38.43 -5.55
CA PRO A 484 15.78 38.37 -4.25
C PRO A 484 15.02 37.55 -3.19
N ARG A 485 13.68 37.58 -3.20
CA ARG A 485 12.87 36.84 -2.21
C ARG A 485 12.93 35.32 -2.39
N LEU A 486 13.19 34.86 -3.62
CA LEU A 486 13.34 33.43 -3.94
C LEU A 486 14.80 32.99 -3.89
N ARG A 487 15.74 33.86 -4.30
CA ARG A 487 17.19 33.58 -4.21
C ARG A 487 17.62 33.20 -2.80
N GLN A 488 17.00 33.77 -1.78
CA GLN A 488 17.29 33.47 -0.37
C GLN A 488 16.67 32.17 0.18
N LEU A 489 15.82 31.49 -0.60
CA LEU A 489 15.20 30.22 -0.25
C LEU A 489 16.04 29.06 -0.76
N PHE A 490 15.95 27.90 -0.11
CA PHE A 490 16.70 26.72 -0.55
C PHE A 490 15.99 26.06 -1.74
N PRO A 491 16.59 26.05 -2.95
CA PRO A 491 15.97 25.47 -4.12
C PRO A 491 16.24 23.95 -4.17
N TRP A 492 15.32 23.19 -4.74
CA TRP A 492 15.57 21.78 -5.03
C TRP A 492 14.71 21.29 -6.19
N THR A 493 15.17 20.23 -6.88
CA THR A 493 14.44 19.63 -8.00
C THR A 493 13.79 18.31 -7.64
N GLY A 494 12.54 18.13 -8.07
CA GLY A 494 11.80 16.88 -7.92
C GLY A 494 10.99 16.59 -9.17
N MET A 495 11.16 15.43 -9.81
CA MET A 495 10.40 15.05 -11.02
C MET A 495 10.45 16.08 -12.18
N GLY A 496 11.51 16.89 -12.28
CA GLY A 496 11.63 17.96 -13.29
C GLY A 496 10.94 19.28 -12.90
N GLU A 497 10.48 19.37 -11.65
CA GLU A 497 9.80 20.54 -11.09
C GLU A 497 10.79 21.36 -10.25
N LEU A 498 10.64 22.68 -10.24
CA LEU A 498 11.40 23.59 -9.38
C LEU A 498 10.63 23.87 -8.09
N HIS A 499 11.24 23.57 -6.95
CA HIS A 499 10.66 23.74 -5.61
C HIS A 499 11.51 24.70 -4.77
N PHE A 500 10.86 25.35 -3.80
CA PHE A 500 11.49 26.26 -2.84
C PHE A 500 11.23 25.79 -1.41
N SER A 501 12.25 25.88 -0.55
CA SER A 501 12.12 25.56 0.86
C SER A 501 12.61 26.70 1.76
N ARG A 502 11.92 26.85 2.89
CA ARG A 502 12.28 27.79 3.95
C ARG A 502 13.37 27.26 4.88
N CYS A 503 13.88 26.04 4.66
CA CYS A 503 15.00 25.48 5.42
C CYS A 503 15.98 24.70 4.54
N THR A 504 17.25 24.63 4.97
CA THR A 504 18.33 23.98 4.20
C THR A 504 18.48 22.48 4.51
N GLY A 505 17.90 22.00 5.61
CA GLY A 505 17.97 20.62 6.06
C GLY A 505 17.06 19.67 5.27
N LYS A 506 17.56 18.46 4.98
CA LYS A 506 16.85 17.44 4.21
C LYS A 506 15.54 17.03 4.90
N ARG A 507 14.49 16.85 4.09
CA ARG A 507 13.05 16.90 4.41
C ARG A 507 12.42 18.29 4.29
N TRP A 508 13.06 19.20 3.55
CA TRP A 508 12.60 20.49 3.06
C TRP A 508 11.09 20.78 3.22
N THR A 509 10.79 22.00 3.68
CA THR A 509 9.41 22.49 3.75
C THR A 509 8.67 22.36 2.41
N TRP A 510 7.36 22.16 2.50
CA TRP A 510 6.43 21.89 1.39
C TRP A 510 5.22 22.84 1.47
N ASP A 511 5.48 24.07 1.89
CA ASP A 511 4.51 25.13 2.20
C ASP A 511 4.57 26.30 1.21
N ILE A 512 5.44 26.21 0.20
CA ILE A 512 5.49 27.11 -0.95
C ILE A 512 5.05 26.30 -2.18
N PRO A 513 4.24 26.86 -3.10
CA PRO A 513 3.94 26.21 -4.36
C PRO A 513 5.21 25.96 -5.20
N TYR A 514 5.11 25.10 -6.19
CA TYR A 514 6.21 24.67 -7.05
C TYR A 514 5.82 24.76 -8.52
N ILE A 515 6.83 24.83 -9.38
CA ILE A 515 6.67 25.11 -10.80
C ILE A 515 6.96 23.85 -11.61
N GLN A 516 5.99 23.44 -12.41
CA GLN A 516 6.08 22.27 -13.30
C GLN A 516 6.22 22.72 -14.76
N PRO A 517 7.07 22.10 -15.57
CA PRO A 517 7.08 22.33 -17.01
C PRO A 517 5.85 21.67 -17.66
N THR A 518 5.27 22.34 -18.65
CA THR A 518 4.20 21.77 -19.49
C THR A 518 4.75 21.36 -20.86
N ALA A 519 4.06 20.43 -21.51
CA ALA A 519 4.43 19.94 -22.84
C ALA A 519 4.43 21.04 -23.93
N ASN A 520 3.66 22.12 -23.72
CA ASN A 520 3.50 23.21 -24.69
C ASN A 520 4.53 24.34 -24.52
N GLY A 521 5.57 24.13 -23.71
CA GLY A 521 6.59 25.16 -23.49
C GLY A 521 6.30 26.13 -22.35
N GLY A 522 5.08 26.18 -21.80
CA GLY A 522 4.76 26.97 -20.60
C GLY A 522 4.98 26.22 -19.29
N TYR A 523 4.49 26.78 -18.19
CA TYR A 523 4.60 26.30 -16.82
C TYR A 523 3.22 26.09 -16.17
N TRP A 524 3.17 25.25 -15.14
CA TRP A 524 2.00 25.04 -14.30
C TRP A 524 2.40 25.10 -12.83
N ILE A 525 1.69 25.91 -12.06
CA ILE A 525 2.00 26.14 -10.65
C ILE A 525 1.05 25.30 -9.81
N SER A 526 1.64 24.41 -9.02
CA SER A 526 0.94 23.48 -8.14
C SER A 526 1.46 23.58 -6.72
N GLY A 527 0.66 23.16 -5.74
CA GLY A 527 1.07 23.19 -4.35
C GLY A 527 0.44 24.31 -3.51
N PRO A 528 0.82 24.41 -2.22
CA PRO A 528 1.89 23.63 -1.59
C PRO A 528 1.58 22.14 -1.43
N LEU A 529 0.30 21.75 -1.31
CA LEU A 529 -0.10 20.34 -1.41
C LEU A 529 -0.34 19.94 -2.86
N ARG A 530 0.03 18.71 -3.27
CA ARG A 530 -0.15 18.23 -4.65
C ARG A 530 -1.61 18.21 -5.17
N ILE A 531 -2.59 18.37 -4.30
CA ILE A 531 -4.01 18.48 -4.66
C ILE A 531 -4.47 19.93 -4.93
N GLN A 532 -3.59 20.90 -4.66
CA GLN A 532 -3.83 22.32 -4.88
C GLN A 532 -3.12 22.75 -6.16
N SER A 533 -3.76 23.63 -6.91
CA SER A 533 -3.20 24.24 -8.12
C SER A 533 -3.47 25.73 -8.07
N VAL A 534 -2.46 26.53 -8.43
CA VAL A 534 -2.59 27.97 -8.59
C VAL A 534 -3.05 28.28 -10.01
N GLY A 535 -2.41 27.67 -11.02
CA GLY A 535 -2.84 27.82 -12.42
C GLY A 535 -1.70 27.71 -13.43
N PRO A 536 -1.99 27.89 -14.73
CA PRO A 536 -0.99 27.95 -15.79
C PRO A 536 -0.22 29.28 -15.79
N ALA A 537 1.04 29.24 -16.21
CA ALA A 537 1.85 30.40 -16.57
C ALA A 537 2.52 30.15 -17.92
N TRP A 538 2.55 31.14 -18.80
CA TRP A 538 3.10 30.99 -20.15
C TRP A 538 4.58 31.35 -20.24
N THR A 539 5.10 32.07 -19.25
CA THR A 539 6.51 32.48 -19.16
C THR A 539 7.10 32.17 -17.79
N ALA A 540 8.44 32.16 -17.69
CA ALA A 540 9.13 31.97 -16.42
C ALA A 540 8.80 33.11 -15.43
N ASP A 541 8.80 34.36 -15.89
CA ASP A 541 8.50 35.53 -15.05
C ASP A 541 7.07 35.51 -14.49
N GLU A 542 6.10 35.07 -15.29
CA GLU A 542 4.71 34.86 -14.83
C GLU A 542 4.65 33.76 -13.76
N ALA A 543 5.37 32.65 -13.95
CA ALA A 543 5.43 31.59 -12.96
C ALA A 543 6.06 32.04 -11.64
N ILE A 544 7.15 32.83 -11.71
CA ILE A 544 7.80 33.43 -10.53
C ILE A 544 6.85 34.39 -9.81
N SER A 545 6.14 35.24 -10.56
CA SER A 545 5.15 36.17 -9.98
C SER A 545 4.07 35.42 -9.19
N MET A 546 3.56 34.33 -9.75
CA MET A 546 2.55 33.49 -9.09
C MET A 546 3.10 32.82 -7.82
N ILE A 547 4.37 32.41 -7.78
CA ILE A 547 5.00 31.91 -6.54
C ILE A 547 5.09 33.01 -5.48
N LEU A 548 5.51 34.22 -5.88
CA LEU A 548 5.67 35.35 -4.96
C LEU A 548 4.37 35.76 -4.26
N GLU A 549 3.26 35.72 -4.98
CA GLU A 549 1.91 35.99 -4.44
C GLU A 549 1.47 34.96 -3.39
N HIS A 550 2.03 33.76 -3.43
CA HIS A 550 1.66 32.64 -2.57
C HIS A 550 2.75 32.29 -1.53
N LEU A 551 3.74 33.16 -1.34
CA LEU A 551 4.74 32.99 -0.29
C LEU A 551 4.09 33.12 1.10
N PRO A 552 4.44 32.24 2.06
CA PRO A 552 3.98 32.36 3.44
C PRO A 552 4.29 33.74 4.04
N PRO A 553 3.42 34.28 4.91
CA PRO A 553 3.67 35.54 5.59
C PRO A 553 4.95 35.45 6.43
N GLY A 554 5.83 36.45 6.33
CA GLY A 554 7.12 36.44 7.05
C GLY A 554 8.20 35.55 6.43
N CYS A 555 8.03 35.11 5.18
CA CYS A 555 9.05 34.33 4.46
C CYS A 555 10.34 35.14 4.23
N GLY A 556 11.37 34.84 5.01
CA GLY A 556 12.72 35.41 4.92
C GLY A 556 13.76 34.41 4.39
N PRO A 557 15.06 34.63 4.68
CA PRO A 557 16.13 33.69 4.32
C PRO A 557 15.88 32.27 4.85
N ALA A 558 16.34 31.26 4.12
CA ALA A 558 16.20 29.87 4.53
C ALA A 558 16.88 29.61 5.89
N PHE A 559 16.14 29.00 6.80
CA PHE A 559 16.61 28.58 8.11
C PHE A 559 17.63 27.44 7.99
N VAL A 560 18.77 27.58 8.69
CA VAL A 560 19.79 26.53 8.73
C VAL A 560 19.35 25.44 9.70
N GLY A 561 18.72 24.40 9.16
CA GLY A 561 18.19 23.29 9.95
C GLY A 561 17.05 22.55 9.24
N THR A 562 16.42 21.64 9.97
CA THR A 562 15.29 20.82 9.52
C THR A 562 13.96 21.58 9.61
N PRO A 563 12.90 21.14 8.90
CA PRO A 563 11.57 21.72 9.05
C PRO A 563 11.03 21.68 10.48
N GLU A 564 11.34 20.63 11.23
CA GLU A 564 10.94 20.49 12.63
C GLU A 564 11.61 21.55 13.51
N GLU A 565 12.89 21.86 13.27
CA GLU A 565 13.63 22.92 13.95
C GLU A 565 13.13 24.32 13.55
N LEU A 566 12.79 24.53 12.27
CA LEU A 566 12.15 25.75 11.80
C LEU A 566 10.80 25.96 12.50
N ALA A 567 9.95 24.93 12.57
CA ALA A 567 8.64 25.02 13.24
C ALA A 567 8.79 25.33 14.74
N ALA A 568 9.79 24.76 15.41
CA ALA A 568 10.11 25.09 16.80
C ALA A 568 10.60 26.54 16.97
N HIS A 569 11.44 27.02 16.05
CA HIS A 569 11.93 28.40 16.04
C HIS A 569 10.80 29.42 15.82
N GLU A 570 9.90 29.15 14.87
CA GLU A 570 8.73 29.98 14.60
C GLU A 570 7.75 30.00 15.78
N ALA A 571 7.52 28.84 16.41
CA ALA A 571 6.69 28.75 17.61
C ALA A 571 7.28 29.57 18.78
N ALA A 572 8.59 29.47 19.01
CA ALA A 572 9.28 30.23 20.05
C ALA A 572 9.23 31.75 19.82
N ASN A 573 9.39 32.20 18.57
CA ASN A 573 9.31 33.61 18.21
C ASN A 573 7.87 34.15 18.24
N ALA A 574 6.87 33.31 17.95
CA ALA A 574 5.46 33.69 18.06
C ALA A 574 5.02 33.94 19.52
N THR A 575 5.59 33.21 20.49
CA THR A 575 5.38 33.44 21.93
C THR A 575 6.08 34.68 22.50
N TYR A 576 7.03 35.28 21.78
CA TYR A 576 7.83 36.41 22.27
C TYR A 576 7.36 37.79 21.75
N ARG A 577 6.20 37.91 21.07
CA ARG A 577 5.71 39.25 20.66
C ARG A 577 5.37 40.07 21.92
N PRO A 578 6.15 41.12 22.29
CA PRO A 578 5.75 41.99 23.38
C PRO A 578 4.51 42.75 22.92
N ALA A 579 3.54 42.90 23.81
CA ALA A 579 2.41 43.79 23.58
C ALA A 579 2.95 45.15 23.11
N ALA A 580 2.57 45.55 21.89
CA ALA A 580 2.77 46.91 21.45
C ALA A 580 2.05 47.82 22.46
N LYS A 581 2.80 48.73 23.09
CA LYS A 581 2.23 49.86 23.82
C LYS A 581 1.37 50.66 22.84
N GLU A 582 0.22 51.10 23.35
CA GLU A 582 -0.80 51.95 22.72
C GLU A 582 -0.24 53.12 21.91
#